data_AF-A0A7Y5IZX1-F1
#
_entry.id   AF-A0A7Y5IZX1-F1
#
_cell.length_a   1.000
_cell.length_b   1.000
_cell.length_c   1.000
_cell.angle_alpha   90.00
_cell.angle_beta   90.00
_cell.angle_gamma   90.00
#
_symmetry.space_group_name_H-M   'P 1'
#
loop_
_entity.id
_entity.type
_entity.pdbx_description
1 polymer ?
#
loop_
_entity_poly.entity_id
_entity_poly.type
_entity_poly.pdbx_seq_one_letter_code
_entity_poly.pdbx_strand_id
1 'polypeptide(L)'
;MTENNQTQLGNTLWKIADELRGAMNADQFRDYMLSFLFLRYLSDNYEAAAKKELGKDYPILKDNDKRTPLAVWYEQNKADVAEFEKQMRRKVHYVIEPSHLWNSIAELAKTQSKELLHTLQDGFKYIENESFESTFQGLFSEINLDSDKLGKNYEERNKKLCNVIQTIAEGIKAFDKGQSVDYLGDAYEFLIGKFAAGSGQK
;
A
#
# COMPACT_ATOMS: atom_id res chain seq x y z
N MET A 1 -19.35 -13.78 -12.27
CA MET A 1 -19.23 -12.34 -12.66
C MET A 1 -17.94 -11.68 -12.15
N THR A 2 -17.00 -12.44 -11.57
CA THR A 2 -15.77 -11.93 -10.92
C THR A 2 -14.56 -11.80 -11.87
N GLU A 3 -14.37 -12.73 -12.82
CA GLU A 3 -13.23 -12.72 -13.77
C GLU A 3 -13.11 -11.43 -14.61
N ASN A 4 -14.23 -10.82 -14.97
CA ASN A 4 -14.23 -9.63 -15.84
C ASN A 4 -13.74 -8.38 -15.10
N ASN A 5 -14.06 -8.22 -13.81
CA ASN A 5 -13.58 -7.09 -13.01
C ASN A 5 -12.09 -7.22 -12.67
N GLN A 6 -11.63 -8.44 -12.37
CA GLN A 6 -10.22 -8.73 -12.08
C GLN A 6 -9.33 -8.42 -13.29
N THR A 7 -9.73 -8.89 -14.48
CA THR A 7 -9.03 -8.63 -15.74
C THR A 7 -9.01 -7.13 -16.06
N GLN A 8 -10.10 -6.40 -15.79
CA GLN A 8 -10.17 -4.95 -16.01
C GLN A 8 -9.29 -4.15 -15.05
N LEU A 9 -9.27 -4.51 -13.75
CA LEU A 9 -8.39 -3.88 -12.76
C LEU A 9 -6.93 -4.13 -13.10
N GLY A 10 -6.56 -5.38 -13.39
CA GLY A 10 -5.21 -5.73 -13.80
C GLY A 10 -4.78 -5.03 -15.10
N ASN A 11 -5.66 -4.92 -16.10
CA ASN A 11 -5.38 -4.14 -17.31
C ASN A 11 -5.26 -2.64 -17.03
N THR A 12 -6.03 -2.09 -16.09
CA THR A 12 -5.95 -0.68 -15.71
C THR A 12 -4.63 -0.41 -15.00
N LEU A 13 -4.25 -1.23 -14.03
CA LEU A 13 -2.97 -1.14 -13.32
C LEU A 13 -1.79 -1.33 -14.28
N TRP A 14 -1.91 -2.23 -15.25
CA TRP A 14 -0.91 -2.38 -16.32
C TRP A 14 -0.78 -1.12 -17.18
N LYS A 15 -1.90 -0.53 -17.61
CA LYS A 15 -1.89 0.69 -18.41
C LYS A 15 -1.26 1.87 -17.66
N ILE A 16 -1.62 2.01 -16.38
CA ILE A 16 -1.00 2.98 -15.47
C ILE A 16 0.51 2.73 -15.38
N ALA A 17 0.93 1.46 -15.30
CA ALA A 17 2.34 1.11 -15.26
C ALA A 17 3.09 1.47 -16.56
N ASP A 18 2.49 1.20 -17.72
CA ASP A 18 3.06 1.58 -19.01
C ASP A 18 3.21 3.10 -19.18
N GLU A 19 2.28 3.87 -18.64
CA GLU A 19 2.30 5.34 -18.67
C GLU A 19 3.36 5.93 -17.71
N LEU A 20 3.56 5.32 -16.54
CA LEU A 20 4.38 5.89 -15.47
C LEU A 20 5.81 5.37 -15.40
N ARG A 21 6.12 4.22 -16.03
CA ARG A 21 7.46 3.62 -15.98
C ARG A 21 8.55 4.56 -16.48
N GLY A 22 8.26 5.37 -17.50
CA GLY A 22 9.21 6.31 -18.10
C GLY A 22 10.51 5.60 -18.50
N ALA A 23 11.63 5.98 -17.85
CA ALA A 23 12.96 5.42 -18.10
C ALA A 23 13.22 4.03 -17.45
N MET A 24 12.24 3.47 -16.73
CA MET A 24 12.33 2.14 -16.11
C MET A 24 11.88 1.06 -17.09
N ASN A 25 12.54 -0.10 -17.04
CA ASN A 25 12.04 -1.27 -17.77
C ASN A 25 10.78 -1.84 -17.07
N ALA A 26 10.04 -2.71 -17.78
CA ALA A 26 8.78 -3.24 -17.30
C ALA A 26 8.95 -4.07 -16.02
N ASP A 27 10.02 -4.86 -15.91
CA ASP A 27 10.31 -5.69 -14.73
C ASP A 27 10.60 -4.84 -13.49
N GLN A 28 11.43 -3.80 -13.60
CA GLN A 28 11.71 -2.91 -12.47
C GLN A 28 10.44 -2.24 -12.00
N PHE A 29 9.63 -1.70 -12.92
CA PHE A 29 8.41 -0.99 -12.54
C PHE A 29 7.35 -1.93 -11.96
N ARG A 30 7.27 -3.18 -12.45
CA ARG A 30 6.45 -4.24 -11.85
C ARG A 30 6.73 -4.37 -10.36
N ASP A 31 7.99 -4.43 -9.98
CA ASP A 31 8.35 -4.74 -8.60
C ASP A 31 7.86 -3.62 -7.65
N TYR A 32 7.86 -2.35 -8.09
CA TYR A 32 7.21 -1.24 -7.37
C TYR A 32 5.69 -1.40 -7.30
N MET A 33 5.05 -1.71 -8.42
CA MET A 33 3.60 -1.91 -8.46
C MET A 33 3.16 -3.01 -7.51
N LEU A 34 3.82 -4.17 -7.55
CA LEU A 34 3.52 -5.29 -6.67
C LEU A 34 3.76 -4.91 -5.21
N SER A 35 4.87 -4.24 -4.89
CA SER A 35 5.16 -3.78 -3.52
C SER A 35 4.09 -2.83 -2.99
N PHE A 36 3.63 -1.87 -3.79
CA PHE A 36 2.57 -0.93 -3.39
C PHE A 36 1.21 -1.58 -3.25
N LEU A 37 0.86 -2.50 -4.15
CA LEU A 37 -0.38 -3.28 -4.02
C LEU A 37 -0.34 -4.19 -2.79
N PHE A 38 0.82 -4.74 -2.47
CA PHE A 38 1.00 -5.55 -1.29
C PHE A 38 0.89 -4.71 -0.01
N LEU A 39 1.50 -3.52 0.04
CA LEU A 39 1.28 -2.55 1.13
C LEU A 39 -0.20 -2.22 1.31
N ARG A 40 -0.91 -1.97 0.20
CA ARG A 40 -2.36 -1.75 0.23
C ARG A 40 -3.10 -2.93 0.82
N TYR A 41 -2.84 -4.14 0.33
CA TYR A 41 -3.48 -5.35 0.83
C TYR A 41 -3.26 -5.54 2.35
N LEU A 42 -2.03 -5.40 2.81
CA LEU A 42 -1.70 -5.50 4.23
C LEU A 42 -2.42 -4.44 5.07
N SER A 43 -2.46 -3.20 4.57
CA SER A 43 -3.13 -2.07 5.22
C SER A 43 -4.64 -2.28 5.32
N ASP A 44 -5.29 -2.65 4.21
CA ASP A 44 -6.74 -2.87 4.14
C ASP A 44 -7.15 -4.02 5.08
N ASN A 45 -6.40 -5.12 5.09
CA ASN A 45 -6.65 -6.24 6.00
C ASN A 45 -6.43 -5.84 7.48
N TYR A 46 -5.39 -5.06 7.77
CA TYR A 46 -5.12 -4.59 9.13
C TYR A 46 -6.19 -3.62 9.63
N GLU A 47 -6.60 -2.64 8.82
CA GLU A 47 -7.67 -1.69 9.17
C GLU A 47 -9.02 -2.42 9.33
N ALA A 48 -9.33 -3.41 8.49
CA ALA A 48 -10.53 -4.23 8.63
C ALA A 48 -10.53 -5.02 9.95
N ALA A 49 -9.40 -5.62 10.31
CA ALA A 49 -9.25 -6.34 11.57
C ALA A 49 -9.29 -5.40 12.79
N ALA A 50 -8.61 -4.25 12.72
CA ALA A 50 -8.65 -3.22 13.76
C ALA A 50 -10.07 -2.70 13.99
N LYS A 51 -10.82 -2.45 12.90
CA LYS A 51 -12.22 -2.05 12.97
C LYS A 51 -13.10 -3.10 13.63
N LYS A 52 -12.88 -4.39 13.31
CA LYS A 52 -13.59 -5.50 13.95
C LYS A 52 -13.26 -5.62 15.44
N GLU A 53 -12.00 -5.38 15.80
CA GLU A 53 -11.52 -5.46 17.17
C GLU A 53 -12.05 -4.34 18.05
N LEU A 54 -11.91 -3.11 17.58
CA LEU A 54 -12.34 -1.91 18.30
C LEU A 54 -13.86 -1.74 18.28
N GLY A 55 -14.54 -2.32 17.29
CA GLY A 55 -16.00 -2.32 17.22
C GLY A 55 -16.58 -0.91 17.27
N LYS A 56 -17.24 -0.55 18.38
CA LYS A 56 -17.85 0.76 18.58
C LYS A 56 -16.82 1.86 18.86
N ASP A 57 -15.65 1.50 19.35
CA ASP A 57 -14.56 2.43 19.66
C ASP A 57 -13.76 2.80 18.41
N TYR A 58 -14.01 2.13 17.27
CA TYR A 58 -13.39 2.50 15.99
C TYR A 58 -13.93 3.85 15.53
N PRO A 59 -13.07 4.89 15.36
CA PRO A 59 -13.55 6.23 15.05
C PRO A 59 -14.32 6.29 13.72
N ILE A 60 -15.36 7.11 13.67
CA ILE A 60 -16.04 7.48 12.43
C ILE A 60 -15.63 8.89 12.10
N LEU A 61 -14.83 9.02 11.04
CA LEU A 61 -14.34 10.31 10.60
C LEU A 61 -15.38 11.05 9.77
N LYS A 62 -15.34 12.38 9.84
CA LYS A 62 -16.09 13.26 8.93
C LYS A 62 -15.36 13.34 7.59
N ASP A 63 -16.07 13.59 6.49
CA ASP A 63 -15.51 13.63 5.13
C ASP A 63 -14.29 14.57 4.94
N ASN A 64 -14.14 15.55 5.83
CA ASN A 64 -13.04 16.51 5.80
C ASN A 64 -11.81 16.10 6.62
N ASP A 65 -11.89 15.09 7.48
CA ASP A 65 -10.71 14.55 8.17
C ASP A 65 -9.93 13.67 7.19
N LYS A 66 -8.63 13.93 7.08
CA LYS A 66 -7.73 13.26 6.12
C LYS A 66 -6.85 12.20 6.77
N ARG A 67 -6.98 12.02 8.09
CA ARG A 67 -6.32 10.94 8.83
C ARG A 67 -7.04 9.62 8.61
N THR A 68 -6.38 8.51 8.95
CA THR A 68 -7.07 7.23 9.08
C THR A 68 -7.86 7.19 10.40
N PRO A 69 -9.00 6.48 10.46
CA PRO A 69 -9.71 6.29 11.73
C PRO A 69 -8.81 5.70 12.81
N LEU A 70 -7.92 4.80 12.42
CA LEU A 70 -6.96 4.18 13.33
C LEU A 70 -5.95 5.20 13.89
N ALA A 71 -5.47 6.16 13.08
CA ALA A 71 -4.61 7.23 13.59
C ALA A 71 -5.30 8.03 14.70
N VAL A 72 -6.57 8.37 14.52
CA VAL A 72 -7.36 9.08 15.54
C VAL A 72 -7.51 8.24 16.80
N TRP A 73 -7.72 6.93 16.67
CA TRP A 73 -7.80 6.03 17.81
C TRP A 73 -6.47 5.97 18.57
N TYR A 74 -5.34 5.84 17.88
CA TYR A 74 -4.00 5.81 18.48
C TYR A 74 -3.70 7.11 19.24
N GLU A 75 -4.06 8.26 18.68
CA GLU A 75 -3.87 9.57 19.33
C GLU A 75 -4.68 9.70 20.62
N GLN A 76 -5.91 9.16 20.64
CA GLN A 76 -6.83 9.26 21.77
C GLN A 76 -6.57 8.21 22.87
N ASN A 77 -6.00 7.05 22.51
CA ASN A 77 -5.87 5.89 23.40
C ASN A 77 -4.40 5.45 23.58
N LYS A 78 -3.47 6.41 23.70
CA LYS A 78 -2.01 6.14 23.79
C LYS A 78 -1.62 5.10 24.84
N ALA A 79 -2.36 5.03 25.95
CA ALA A 79 -2.11 4.06 27.02
C ALA A 79 -2.47 2.62 26.61
N ASP A 80 -3.42 2.46 25.68
CA ASP A 80 -3.95 1.17 25.26
C ASP A 80 -3.34 0.65 23.96
N VAL A 81 -2.63 1.50 23.20
CA VAL A 81 -1.99 1.16 21.92
C VAL A 81 -1.12 -0.09 22.03
N ALA A 82 -0.26 -0.18 23.05
CA ALA A 82 0.67 -1.32 23.18
C ALA A 82 -0.06 -2.66 23.39
N GLU A 83 -1.14 -2.68 24.19
CA GLU A 83 -1.91 -3.91 24.40
C GLU A 83 -2.78 -4.23 23.17
N PHE A 84 -3.33 -3.21 22.51
CA PHE A 84 -4.04 -3.37 21.24
C PHE A 84 -3.13 -3.98 20.17
N GLU A 85 -1.92 -3.46 19.98
CA GLU A 85 -0.96 -3.99 19.02
C GLU A 85 -0.60 -5.45 19.31
N LYS A 86 -0.41 -5.80 20.59
CA LYS A 86 -0.17 -7.18 21.00
C LYS A 86 -1.34 -8.11 20.66
N GLN A 87 -2.58 -7.65 20.83
CA GLN A 87 -3.76 -8.40 20.41
C GLN A 87 -3.83 -8.53 18.89
N MET A 88 -3.51 -7.48 18.16
CA MET A 88 -3.46 -7.50 16.70
C MET A 88 -2.40 -8.48 16.17
N ARG A 89 -1.20 -8.52 16.75
CA ARG A 89 -0.17 -9.52 16.41
C ARG A 89 -0.67 -10.96 16.62
N ARG A 90 -1.47 -11.21 17.65
CA ARG A 90 -2.05 -12.55 17.87
C ARG A 90 -3.14 -12.92 16.86
N LYS A 91 -3.89 -11.92 16.36
CA LYS A 91 -5.06 -12.12 15.51
C LYS A 91 -4.75 -12.12 14.02
N VAL A 92 -3.89 -11.21 13.59
CA VAL A 92 -3.53 -11.02 12.18
C VAL A 92 -2.04 -11.21 11.90
N HIS A 93 -1.23 -11.53 12.92
CA HIS A 93 0.21 -11.82 12.80
C HIS A 93 1.11 -10.62 12.48
N TYR A 94 0.54 -9.42 12.33
CA TYR A 94 1.31 -8.21 12.13
C TYR A 94 0.61 -6.94 12.64
N VAL A 95 1.37 -5.85 12.76
CA VAL A 95 0.90 -4.51 13.11
C VAL A 95 1.43 -3.51 12.10
N ILE A 96 0.60 -2.58 11.63
CA ILE A 96 1.07 -1.46 10.81
C ILE A 96 0.73 -0.18 11.56
N GLU A 97 1.73 0.66 11.81
CA GLU A 97 1.49 1.96 12.43
C GLU A 97 0.61 2.83 11.52
N PRO A 98 -0.26 3.69 12.09
CA PRO A 98 -1.17 4.48 11.28
C PRO A 98 -0.50 5.37 10.23
N SER A 99 0.73 5.84 10.47
CA SER A 99 1.54 6.61 9.51
C SER A 99 1.93 5.82 8.27
N HIS A 100 2.12 4.50 8.40
CA HIS A 100 2.59 3.61 7.35
C HIS A 100 1.43 2.91 6.59
N LEU A 101 0.19 3.11 7.01
CA LEU A 101 -0.99 2.59 6.31
C LEU A 101 -1.13 3.20 4.90
N TRP A 102 -1.60 2.39 3.96
CA TRP A 102 -1.86 2.80 2.58
C TRP A 102 -2.66 4.10 2.48
N ASN A 103 -3.72 4.26 3.28
CA ASN A 103 -4.55 5.47 3.24
C ASN A 103 -3.77 6.72 3.68
N SER A 104 -2.86 6.61 4.64
CA SER A 104 -1.96 7.71 5.04
C SER A 104 -0.95 8.03 3.94
N ILE A 105 -0.32 7.01 3.36
CA ILE A 105 0.63 7.15 2.23
C ILE A 105 -0.06 7.74 0.99
N ALA A 106 -1.28 7.32 0.69
CA ALA A 106 -2.07 7.83 -0.43
C ALA A 106 -2.46 9.30 -0.24
N GLU A 107 -2.78 9.74 0.97
CA GLU A 107 -3.05 11.16 1.24
C GLU A 107 -1.76 12.01 1.14
N LEU A 108 -0.61 11.50 1.61
CA LEU A 108 0.69 12.15 1.39
C LEU A 108 1.00 12.30 -0.11
N ALA A 109 0.71 11.26 -0.92
CA ALA A 109 0.89 11.29 -2.36
C ALA A 109 -0.02 12.31 -3.04
N LYS A 110 -1.31 12.32 -2.69
CA LYS A 110 -2.32 13.24 -3.21
C LYS A 110 -2.02 14.70 -2.88
N THR A 111 -1.48 14.97 -1.69
CA THR A 111 -1.07 16.32 -1.26
C THR A 111 0.32 16.70 -1.76
N GLN A 112 1.00 15.81 -2.51
CA GLN A 112 2.37 15.99 -3.00
C GLN A 112 3.34 16.35 -1.86
N SER A 113 3.16 15.70 -0.71
CA SER A 113 3.96 15.93 0.49
C SER A 113 5.42 15.59 0.22
N LYS A 114 6.33 16.43 0.76
CA LYS A 114 7.78 16.20 0.71
C LYS A 114 8.23 15.04 1.60
N GLU A 115 7.37 14.60 2.52
CA GLU A 115 7.67 13.53 3.47
C GLU A 115 7.32 12.13 2.92
N LEU A 116 6.69 12.03 1.74
CA LEU A 116 6.19 10.76 1.22
C LEU A 116 7.30 9.70 1.11
N LEU A 117 8.41 10.04 0.44
CA LEU A 117 9.51 9.10 0.20
C LEU A 117 10.10 8.61 1.53
N HIS A 118 10.40 9.52 2.46
CA HIS A 118 10.89 9.17 3.78
C HIS A 118 9.90 8.28 4.56
N THR A 119 8.62 8.66 4.61
CA THR A 119 7.57 7.88 5.30
C THR A 119 7.40 6.49 4.69
N LEU A 120 7.55 6.36 3.37
CA LEU A 120 7.46 5.09 2.65
C LEU A 120 8.66 4.19 2.94
N GLN A 121 9.87 4.75 2.97
CA GLN A 121 11.11 4.04 3.34
C GLN A 121 11.01 3.52 4.78
N ASP A 122 10.59 4.38 5.70
CA ASP A 122 10.40 4.02 7.11
C ASP A 122 9.31 2.96 7.27
N GLY A 123 8.20 3.10 6.55
CA GLY A 123 7.11 2.12 6.57
C GLY A 123 7.54 0.74 6.09
N PHE A 124 8.29 0.64 4.99
CA PHE A 124 8.80 -0.66 4.52
C PHE A 124 9.79 -1.27 5.51
N LYS A 125 10.69 -0.45 6.07
CA LYS A 125 11.63 -0.91 7.09
C LYS A 125 10.90 -1.38 8.36
N TYR A 126 9.88 -0.65 8.81
CA TYR A 126 9.05 -1.03 9.94
C TYR A 126 8.33 -2.35 9.66
N ILE A 127 7.76 -2.51 8.46
CA ILE A 127 7.04 -3.74 8.10
C ILE A 127 7.96 -4.96 8.10
N GLU A 128 9.19 -4.85 7.61
CA GLU A 128 10.12 -5.97 7.59
C GLU A 128 10.65 -6.34 8.99
N ASN A 129 10.93 -5.33 9.83
CA ASN A 129 11.69 -5.51 11.07
C ASN A 129 10.84 -5.58 12.33
N GLU A 130 9.70 -4.89 12.33
CA GLU A 130 8.93 -4.63 13.54
C GLU A 130 7.47 -5.08 13.41
N SER A 131 6.87 -5.13 12.23
CA SER A 131 5.45 -5.46 12.09
C SER A 131 5.10 -6.88 12.50
N PHE A 132 5.96 -7.87 12.23
CA PHE A 132 5.70 -9.30 12.47
C PHE A 132 6.37 -9.79 13.76
N GLU A 133 5.94 -10.94 14.31
CA GLU A 133 6.64 -11.57 15.45
C GLU A 133 8.05 -12.06 15.10
N SER A 134 8.24 -12.45 13.83
CA SER A 134 9.53 -12.82 13.25
C SER A 134 9.86 -11.85 12.13
N THR A 135 11.12 -11.43 12.03
CA THR A 135 11.58 -10.57 10.94
C THR A 135 11.33 -11.23 9.59
N PHE A 136 10.60 -10.54 8.71
CA PHE A 136 10.35 -10.98 7.33
C PHE A 136 11.35 -10.26 6.41
N GLN A 137 12.63 -10.63 6.52
CA GLN A 137 13.69 -10.00 5.73
C GLN A 137 13.45 -10.20 4.24
N GLY A 138 13.46 -9.11 3.49
CA GLY A 138 13.35 -9.13 2.02
C GLY A 138 11.94 -9.09 1.47
N LEU A 139 10.94 -8.67 2.27
CA LEU A 139 9.56 -8.51 1.80
C LEU A 139 9.44 -7.38 0.76
N PHE A 140 10.26 -6.34 0.90
CA PHE A 140 10.35 -5.19 -0.01
C PHE A 140 11.77 -5.00 -0.58
N SER A 141 12.65 -6.01 -0.50
CA SER A 141 14.04 -5.89 -1.01
C SER A 141 14.14 -5.75 -2.51
N GLU A 142 13.10 -6.16 -3.25
CA GLU A 142 13.06 -6.07 -4.72
C GLU A 142 12.94 -4.62 -5.23
N ILE A 143 12.55 -3.68 -4.36
CA ILE A 143 12.37 -2.28 -4.73
C ILE A 143 13.45 -1.39 -4.11
N ASN A 144 13.94 -0.45 -4.91
CA ASN A 144 14.94 0.53 -4.49
C ASN A 144 14.39 1.95 -4.63
N LEU A 145 13.78 2.45 -3.56
CA LEU A 145 13.22 3.81 -3.53
C LEU A 145 14.27 4.93 -3.75
N ASP A 146 15.56 4.61 -3.65
CA ASP A 146 16.68 5.50 -3.94
C ASP A 146 17.23 5.36 -5.37
N SER A 147 16.54 4.64 -6.24
CA SER A 147 16.97 4.44 -7.63
C SER A 147 17.02 5.75 -8.42
N ASP A 148 18.11 5.96 -9.17
CA ASP A 148 18.23 7.07 -10.13
C ASP A 148 17.21 7.00 -11.26
N LYS A 149 16.53 5.85 -11.43
CA LYS A 149 15.39 5.70 -12.35
C LYS A 149 14.11 6.33 -11.83
N LEU A 150 14.02 6.58 -10.52
CA LEU A 150 12.94 7.34 -9.91
C LEU A 150 13.20 8.85 -10.00
N GLY A 151 14.46 9.26 -9.93
CA GLY A 151 14.90 10.66 -10.02
C GLY A 151 16.35 10.80 -9.56
N LYS A 152 17.02 11.90 -9.93
CA LYS A 152 18.43 12.15 -9.59
C LYS A 152 18.64 12.66 -8.18
N ASN A 153 17.60 13.16 -7.54
CA ASN A 153 17.62 13.69 -6.19
C ASN A 153 16.33 13.33 -5.45
N TYR A 154 16.32 13.58 -4.13
CA TYR A 154 15.19 13.26 -3.27
C TYR A 154 13.87 13.87 -3.76
N GLU A 155 13.87 15.14 -4.18
CA GLU A 155 12.65 15.84 -4.62
C GLU A 155 12.04 15.20 -5.88
N GLU A 156 12.88 14.86 -6.87
CA GLU A 156 12.44 14.18 -8.10
C GLU A 156 11.88 12.79 -7.80
N ARG A 157 12.56 12.01 -6.95
CA ARG A 157 12.12 10.66 -6.54
C ARG A 157 10.79 10.74 -5.79
N ASN A 158 10.70 11.62 -4.80
CA ASN A 158 9.50 11.84 -4.01
C ASN A 158 8.32 12.23 -4.91
N LYS A 159 8.51 13.20 -5.81
CA LYS A 159 7.46 13.62 -6.75
C LYS A 159 6.99 12.49 -7.66
N LYS A 160 7.92 11.68 -8.18
CA LYS A 160 7.55 10.53 -9.01
C LYS A 160 6.76 9.49 -8.21
N LEU A 161 7.17 9.20 -6.98
CA LEU A 161 6.45 8.30 -6.09
C LEU A 161 5.06 8.84 -5.72
N CYS A 162 4.91 10.15 -5.46
CA CYS A 162 3.60 10.78 -5.26
C CYS A 162 2.68 10.50 -6.44
N ASN A 163 3.17 10.72 -7.67
CA ASN A 163 2.38 10.49 -8.87
C ASN A 163 2.01 9.01 -9.02
N VAL A 164 2.97 8.09 -8.82
CA VAL A 164 2.71 6.65 -8.94
C VAL A 164 1.66 6.18 -7.94
N ILE A 165 1.84 6.49 -6.66
CA ILE A 165 0.92 6.08 -5.60
C ILE A 165 -0.46 6.70 -5.82
N GLN A 166 -0.53 7.98 -6.20
CA GLN A 166 -1.79 8.65 -6.50
C GLN A 166 -2.53 7.95 -7.65
N THR A 167 -1.85 7.66 -8.76
CA THR A 167 -2.49 7.00 -9.91
C THR A 167 -2.92 5.57 -9.56
N ILE A 168 -2.15 4.83 -8.76
CA ILE A 168 -2.55 3.51 -8.25
C ILE A 168 -3.82 3.65 -7.39
N ALA A 169 -3.85 4.60 -6.45
CA ALA A 169 -4.98 4.82 -5.56
C ALA A 169 -6.26 5.15 -6.34
N GLU A 170 -6.17 6.05 -7.34
CA GLU A 170 -7.27 6.41 -8.23
C GLU A 170 -7.71 5.24 -9.11
N GLY A 171 -6.75 4.53 -9.70
CA GLY A 171 -6.98 3.38 -10.57
C GLY A 171 -7.75 2.27 -9.85
N ILE A 172 -7.38 1.95 -8.61
CA ILE A 172 -8.08 0.93 -7.83
C ILE A 172 -9.44 1.43 -7.33
N LYS A 173 -9.55 2.70 -6.93
CA LYS A 173 -10.83 3.29 -6.47
C LYS A 173 -11.94 3.17 -7.53
N ALA A 174 -11.58 3.14 -8.81
CA ALA A 174 -12.53 2.91 -9.90
C ALA A 174 -13.20 1.51 -9.86
N PHE A 175 -12.56 0.55 -9.20
CA PHE A 175 -13.02 -0.85 -9.05
C PHE A 175 -13.54 -1.16 -7.65
N ASP A 176 -13.16 -0.34 -6.66
CA ASP A 176 -13.65 -0.42 -5.29
C ASP A 176 -15.10 0.07 -5.17
N LYS A 177 -16.04 -0.78 -5.62
CA LYS A 177 -17.49 -0.57 -5.53
C LYS A 177 -18.08 -1.16 -4.23
N GLY A 178 -17.31 -1.18 -3.14
CA GLY A 178 -17.71 -1.80 -1.88
C GLY A 178 -17.59 -3.33 -1.88
N GLN A 179 -16.65 -3.88 -2.66
CA GLN A 179 -16.33 -5.31 -2.69
C GLN A 179 -15.27 -5.62 -1.62
N SER A 180 -15.32 -6.82 -1.03
CA SER A 180 -14.41 -7.29 0.03
C SER A 180 -12.95 -7.33 -0.41
N VAL A 181 -12.03 -7.32 0.57
CA VAL A 181 -10.56 -7.43 0.44
C VAL A 181 -10.09 -8.46 -0.62
N ASP A 182 -10.92 -9.46 -0.92
CA ASP A 182 -10.71 -10.51 -1.92
C ASP A 182 -10.40 -9.96 -3.34
N TYR A 183 -10.96 -8.82 -3.76
CA TYR A 183 -10.72 -8.30 -5.11
C TYR A 183 -9.27 -7.85 -5.34
N LEU A 184 -8.56 -7.44 -4.28
CA LEU A 184 -7.16 -7.03 -4.37
C LEU A 184 -6.22 -8.22 -4.47
N GLY A 185 -6.51 -9.30 -3.73
CA GLY A 185 -5.76 -10.55 -3.82
C GLY A 185 -5.80 -11.11 -5.24
N ASP A 186 -7.00 -11.17 -5.83
CA ASP A 186 -7.17 -11.65 -7.20
C ASP A 186 -6.47 -10.77 -8.24
N ALA A 187 -6.51 -9.43 -8.06
CA ALA A 187 -5.80 -8.50 -8.93
C ALA A 187 -4.29 -8.65 -8.83
N TYR A 188 -3.79 -8.94 -7.63
CA TYR A 188 -2.38 -9.22 -7.38
C TYR A 188 -1.93 -10.50 -8.09
N GLU A 189 -2.68 -11.59 -7.98
CA GLU A 189 -2.41 -12.84 -8.70
C GLU A 189 -2.44 -12.66 -10.22
N PHE A 190 -3.43 -11.92 -10.73
CA PHE A 190 -3.52 -11.61 -12.16
C PHE A 190 -2.31 -10.81 -12.65
N LEU A 191 -1.85 -9.83 -11.87
CA LEU A 191 -0.66 -9.05 -12.22
C LEU A 191 0.58 -9.93 -12.25
N ILE A 192 0.79 -10.78 -11.24
CA ILE A 192 1.88 -11.77 -11.25
C ILE A 192 1.82 -12.63 -12.51
N GLY A 193 0.64 -13.15 -12.88
CA GLY A 193 0.44 -13.93 -14.10
C GLY A 193 0.76 -13.16 -15.39
N LYS A 194 0.28 -11.91 -15.52
CA LYS A 194 0.56 -11.02 -16.66
C LYS A 194 2.05 -10.71 -16.79
N PHE A 195 2.72 -10.42 -15.69
CA PHE A 195 4.14 -10.15 -15.68
C PHE A 195 4.97 -11.40 -15.98
N ALA A 196 4.57 -12.58 -15.47
CA ALA A 196 5.19 -13.85 -15.83
C ALA A 196 5.06 -14.14 -17.35
N ALA A 197 3.87 -13.93 -17.92
CA ALA A 197 3.62 -14.09 -19.35
C ALA A 197 4.36 -13.05 -20.22
N GLY A 198 4.49 -11.80 -19.76
CA GLY A 198 5.21 -10.73 -20.46
C GLY A 198 6.74 -10.88 -20.38
N SER A 199 7.26 -11.42 -19.28
CA SER A 199 8.70 -11.69 -19.09
C SER A 199 9.19 -12.92 -19.86
N GLY A 200 8.26 -13.76 -20.34
CA GLY A 200 8.52 -14.97 -21.12
C GLY A 200 8.65 -14.76 -22.63
N GLN A 201 8.46 -13.56 -23.17
CA GLN A 201 8.72 -13.28 -24.59
C GLN A 201 10.21 -12.98 -24.81
N LYS A 202 10.99 -14.06 -24.95
CA LYS A 202 12.23 -14.08 -25.73
C LYS A 202 11.96 -14.74 -27.08
#